data_AF-A0AAV6WBR6-F1
#
_entry.id   AF-A0AAV6WBR6-F1
#
_cell.length_a   1.000
_cell.length_b   1.000
_cell.length_c   1.000
_cell.angle_alpha   90.00
_cell.angle_beta   90.00
_cell.angle_gamma   90.00
#
_symmetry.space_group_name_H-M   'P 1'
#
loop_
_entity.id
_entity.type
_entity.pdbx_description
1 polymer ?
#
loop_
_entity_poly.entity_id
_entity_poly.type
_entity_poly.pdbx_seq_one_letter_code
_entity_poly.pdbx_strand_id
1 'polypeptide(L)'
;MNIRGSLAGSLSRSSLMKEINNLRHSSPEPFGRTKEARKRRDITNIRVLFSQHLDVDVIKQQKKTIFMQGQKVLITRNTKPGQDILANLVKAVHGLAVERLGRSVLKDEKFPDDLLILSCEEDYDVCVPFLEKGGSVYSSELLLNGIVIQKLEYER
;
A
#
# COMPACT_ATOMS: atom_id res chain seq x y z
N MET A 1 -27.98 -50.72 0.17
CA MET A 1 -26.83 -51.01 -0.72
C MET A 1 -25.83 -49.88 -0.56
N ASN A 2 -24.58 -50.22 -0.26
CA ASN A 2 -23.51 -49.33 0.19
C ASN A 2 -22.54 -49.12 -0.98
N ILE A 3 -22.16 -47.88 -1.33
CA ILE A 3 -20.98 -47.63 -2.19
C ILE A 3 -20.18 -46.45 -1.64
N ARG A 4 -18.95 -46.76 -1.25
CA ARG A 4 -17.89 -45.84 -0.81
C ARG A 4 -17.24 -45.14 -2.01
N GLY A 5 -16.80 -43.90 -1.83
CA GLY A 5 -15.86 -43.19 -2.69
C GLY A 5 -15.03 -42.20 -1.86
N SER A 6 -13.71 -42.33 -1.94
CA SER A 6 -12.67 -41.79 -1.04
C SER A 6 -12.31 -40.32 -1.34
N LEU A 7 -12.15 -39.49 -0.29
CA LEU A 7 -11.46 -38.19 -0.36
C LEU A 7 -10.07 -38.35 0.26
N ALA A 8 -9.07 -38.61 -0.59
CA ALA A 8 -7.67 -38.54 -0.22
C ALA A 8 -7.17 -37.09 -0.36
N GLY A 9 -6.89 -36.47 0.78
CA GLY A 9 -6.30 -35.14 0.88
C GLY A 9 -5.93 -34.91 2.34
N SER A 10 -4.82 -35.49 2.77
CA SER A 10 -4.32 -35.39 4.15
C SER A 10 -3.79 -34.00 4.44
N LEU A 11 -4.69 -33.05 4.70
CA LEU A 11 -4.35 -31.84 5.44
C LEU A 11 -4.07 -32.27 6.88
N SER A 12 -2.85 -32.00 7.33
CA SER A 12 -2.37 -32.32 8.67
C SER A 12 -3.24 -31.63 9.71
N ARG A 13 -4.28 -32.34 10.17
CA ARG A 13 -5.21 -31.91 11.24
C ARG A 13 -4.49 -31.50 12.52
N SER A 14 -3.23 -31.92 12.71
CA SER A 14 -2.44 -31.60 13.89
C SER A 14 -2.23 -30.11 14.14
N SER A 15 -2.13 -29.28 13.09
CA SER A 15 -1.89 -27.83 13.26
C SER A 15 -3.17 -27.09 13.67
N LEU A 16 -4.30 -27.42 13.02
CA LEU A 16 -5.60 -26.81 13.35
C LEU A 16 -6.12 -27.28 14.72
N MET A 17 -5.87 -28.54 15.07
CA MET A 17 -6.29 -29.06 16.37
C MET A 17 -5.56 -28.41 17.54
N LYS A 18 -4.29 -28.03 17.38
CA LYS A 18 -3.53 -27.29 18.41
C LYS A 18 -4.10 -25.89 18.64
N GLU A 19 -4.49 -25.21 17.57
CA GLU A 19 -5.07 -23.86 17.65
C GLU A 19 -6.47 -23.89 18.28
N ILE A 20 -7.29 -24.90 17.96
CA ILE A 20 -8.63 -25.09 18.54
C ILE A 20 -8.56 -25.51 20.03
N ASN A 21 -7.60 -26.35 20.42
CA ASN A 21 -7.45 -26.74 21.83
C ASN A 21 -7.02 -25.57 22.71
N ASN A 22 -6.20 -24.65 22.19
CA ASN A 22 -5.83 -23.42 22.91
C ASN A 22 -7.00 -22.43 23.08
N LEU A 23 -8.10 -22.62 22.33
CA LEU A 23 -9.33 -21.81 22.44
C LEU A 23 -10.37 -22.45 23.38
N ARG A 24 -10.17 -23.70 23.84
CA ARG A 24 -11.06 -24.36 24.80
C ARG A 24 -10.62 -24.07 26.23
N HIS A 25 -11.09 -22.94 26.75
CA HIS A 25 -11.05 -22.60 28.17
C HIS A 25 -11.59 -23.73 29.05
N SER A 26 -10.80 -24.21 30.02
CA SER A 26 -11.30 -24.96 31.16
C SER A 26 -11.79 -24.00 32.26
N SER A 27 -12.99 -24.27 32.78
CA SER A 27 -13.72 -23.60 33.88
C SER A 27 -13.04 -23.81 35.27
N PRO A 28 -13.52 -23.26 36.42
CA PRO A 28 -12.90 -22.11 37.09
C PRO A 28 -12.49 -22.31 38.59
N GLU A 29 -11.76 -21.31 39.13
CA GLU A 29 -11.46 -20.92 40.53
C GLU A 29 -10.35 -21.68 41.33
N PRO A 30 -9.65 -21.06 42.34
CA PRO A 30 -9.93 -19.77 42.98
C PRO A 30 -8.80 -18.72 43.06
N PHE A 31 -9.23 -17.45 43.08
CA PHE A 31 -8.63 -16.29 43.75
C PHE A 31 -7.10 -16.07 43.70
N GLY A 32 -6.68 -15.26 42.72
CA GLY A 32 -5.49 -14.43 42.78
C GLY A 32 -5.79 -13.09 42.11
N ARG A 33 -6.04 -12.05 42.89
CA ARG A 33 -6.43 -10.71 42.41
C ARG A 33 -5.21 -10.02 41.80
N THR A 34 -4.94 -10.22 40.51
CA THR A 34 -4.06 -9.32 39.74
C THR A 34 -4.91 -8.58 38.72
N LYS A 35 -5.11 -7.29 38.97
CA LYS A 35 -5.63 -6.35 37.96
C LYS A 35 -4.62 -6.31 36.82
N GLU A 36 -4.76 -7.18 35.84
CA GLU A 36 -4.04 -7.08 34.58
C GLU A 36 -4.69 -5.93 33.79
N ALA A 37 -4.14 -4.74 33.99
CA ALA A 37 -4.38 -3.61 33.12
C ALA A 37 -4.13 -4.08 31.68
N ARG A 38 -5.16 -3.96 30.82
CA ARG A 38 -5.10 -4.28 29.39
C ARG A 38 -3.76 -3.80 28.82
N LYS A 39 -2.83 -4.74 28.60
CA LYS A 39 -1.50 -4.44 28.09
C LYS A 39 -1.68 -3.91 26.67
N ARG A 40 -1.37 -2.62 26.49
CA ARG A 40 -1.38 -1.92 25.21
C ARG A 40 -0.49 -2.73 24.26
N ARG A 41 -1.07 -3.28 23.20
CA ARG A 41 -0.31 -4.05 22.21
C ARG A 41 0.60 -3.06 21.47
N ASP A 42 1.88 -3.36 21.44
CA ASP A 42 2.87 -2.61 20.67
C ASP A 42 2.62 -2.90 19.18
N ILE A 43 2.19 -1.88 18.42
CA ILE A 43 1.70 -1.99 17.02
C ILE A 43 2.86 -1.78 16.02
N THR A 44 4.11 -1.96 16.45
CA THR A 44 5.29 -1.81 15.58
C THR A 44 5.36 -2.81 14.42
N ASN A 45 4.56 -3.89 14.46
CA ASN A 45 4.52 -4.91 13.41
C ASN A 45 3.09 -5.19 12.94
N ILE A 46 2.66 -4.48 11.89
CA ILE A 46 1.45 -4.82 11.14
C ILE A 46 1.80 -5.99 10.21
N ARG A 47 1.22 -7.17 10.48
CA ARG A 47 1.30 -8.32 9.58
C ARG A 47 -0.04 -8.47 8.85
N VAL A 48 -0.05 -8.15 7.56
CA VAL A 48 -1.19 -8.44 6.69
C VAL A 48 -1.13 -9.93 6.34
N LEU A 49 -2.09 -10.70 6.85
CA LEU A 49 -2.28 -12.08 6.40
C LEU A 49 -3.17 -12.03 5.15
N PHE A 50 -2.60 -12.39 4.01
CA PHE A 50 -3.42 -12.68 2.85
C PHE A 50 -4.17 -13.98 3.14
N SER A 51 -5.50 -13.90 3.22
CA SER A 51 -6.34 -15.11 3.27
C SER A 51 -6.02 -15.94 2.03
N GLN A 52 -5.70 -17.22 2.22
CA GLN A 52 -5.44 -18.16 1.11
C GLN A 52 -6.73 -18.55 0.35
N HIS A 53 -7.79 -17.74 0.44
CA HIS A 53 -9.10 -18.03 -0.11
C HIS A 53 -9.76 -16.80 -0.72
N LEU A 54 -8.99 -15.95 -1.41
CA LEU A 54 -9.62 -15.09 -2.40
C LEU A 54 -10.00 -15.99 -3.59
N ASP A 55 -11.30 -16.07 -3.88
CA ASP A 55 -11.80 -16.85 -5.01
C ASP A 55 -11.03 -16.43 -6.29
N VAL A 56 -10.74 -17.41 -7.15
CA VAL A 56 -10.06 -17.19 -8.43
C VAL A 56 -10.77 -16.09 -9.23
N ASP A 57 -12.09 -15.99 -9.12
CA ASP A 57 -12.87 -14.98 -9.82
C ASP A 57 -12.72 -13.59 -9.18
N VAL A 58 -12.56 -13.50 -7.85
CA VAL A 58 -12.22 -12.24 -7.15
C VAL A 58 -10.82 -11.77 -7.54
N ILE A 59 -9.85 -12.67 -7.65
CA ILE A 59 -8.49 -12.34 -8.09
C ILE A 59 -8.49 -11.91 -9.56
N LYS A 60 -9.25 -12.58 -10.44
CA LYS A 60 -9.40 -12.19 -11.86
C LYS A 60 -10.11 -10.84 -12.02
N GLN A 61 -11.04 -10.52 -11.13
CA GLN A 61 -11.74 -9.23 -11.11
C GLN A 61 -10.87 -8.10 -10.57
N GLN A 62 -9.81 -8.39 -9.79
CA GLN A 62 -8.81 -7.39 -9.43
C GLN A 62 -8.07 -6.96 -10.69
N LYS A 63 -8.57 -5.88 -11.29
CA LYS A 63 -7.98 -5.23 -12.44
C LYS A 63 -6.56 -4.83 -12.07
N LYS A 64 -5.56 -5.34 -12.80
CA LYS A 64 -4.18 -4.89 -12.66
C LYS A 64 -4.15 -3.39 -12.97
N THR A 65 -3.95 -2.59 -11.95
CA THR A 65 -4.06 -1.13 -12.01
C THR A 65 -2.85 -0.54 -12.73
N ILE A 66 -3.03 -0.09 -13.97
CA ILE A 66 -1.98 0.49 -14.83
C ILE A 66 -2.42 1.91 -15.24
N PHE A 67 -2.47 2.84 -14.29
CA PHE A 67 -2.86 4.22 -14.60
C PHE A 67 -1.69 5.22 -14.64
N MET A 68 -0.51 4.85 -14.13
CA MET A 68 0.69 5.72 -14.19
C MET A 68 1.70 5.28 -15.25
N GLN A 69 1.32 4.41 -16.18
CA GLN A 69 2.25 3.93 -17.20
C GLN A 69 2.76 5.09 -18.06
N GLY A 70 4.08 5.22 -18.14
CA GLY A 70 4.75 6.30 -18.86
C GLY A 70 4.91 7.59 -18.07
N GLN A 71 4.32 7.72 -16.87
CA GLN A 71 4.45 8.90 -16.03
C GLN A 71 5.76 8.84 -15.21
N LYS A 72 6.57 9.89 -15.32
CA LYS A 72 7.69 10.15 -14.40
C LYS A 72 7.18 10.91 -13.18
N VAL A 73 7.56 10.48 -11.99
CA VAL A 73 7.13 11.10 -10.74
C VAL A 73 8.33 11.52 -9.92
N LEU A 74 8.49 12.82 -9.70
CA LEU A 74 9.41 13.36 -8.70
C LEU A 74 8.67 13.48 -7.38
N ILE A 75 9.29 13.08 -6.27
CA ILE A 75 8.72 13.19 -4.93
C ILE A 75 9.64 14.06 -4.10
N THR A 76 9.13 15.16 -3.53
CA THR A 76 9.93 16.03 -2.67
C THR A 76 10.09 15.43 -1.26
N ARG A 77 11.14 15.87 -0.56
CA ARG A 77 11.68 15.21 0.65
C ARG A 77 10.67 15.10 1.79
N ASN A 78 9.87 16.12 2.03
CA ASN A 78 9.01 16.22 3.19
C ASN A 78 7.61 15.62 2.96
N THR A 79 7.28 15.28 1.72
CA THR A 79 5.99 14.68 1.34
C THR A 79 5.66 13.46 2.20
N LYS A 80 4.41 13.38 2.66
CA LYS A 80 3.88 12.27 3.47
C LYS A 80 2.90 11.42 2.67
N PRO A 81 2.87 10.08 2.86
CA PRO A 81 3.84 9.27 3.61
C PRO A 81 5.25 9.38 3.00
N GLY A 82 6.29 8.98 3.73
CA GLY A 82 7.68 9.26 3.35
C GLY A 82 8.07 8.84 1.92
N GLN A 83 9.11 9.47 1.38
CA GLN A 83 9.53 9.34 -0.02
C GLN A 83 9.67 7.90 -0.52
N ASP A 84 10.25 7.00 0.27
CA ASP A 84 10.41 5.58 -0.11
C ASP A 84 9.07 4.87 -0.28
N ILE A 85 8.09 5.17 0.59
CA ILE A 85 6.74 4.61 0.51
C ILE A 85 6.08 5.10 -0.78
N LEU A 86 6.12 6.41 -1.03
CA LEU A 86 5.56 6.98 -2.25
C LEU A 86 6.24 6.43 -3.51
N ALA A 87 7.57 6.31 -3.51
CA ALA A 87 8.31 5.74 -4.64
C ALA A 87 7.93 4.29 -4.92
N ASN A 88 7.74 3.49 -3.88
CA ASN A 88 7.28 2.10 -4.01
C ASN A 88 5.83 2.03 -4.51
N LEU A 89 4.95 2.91 -4.03
CA LEU A 89 3.57 3.00 -4.52
C LEU A 89 3.52 3.38 -6.01
N VAL A 90 4.27 4.40 -6.43
CA VAL A 90 4.41 4.80 -7.84
C VAL A 90 4.84 3.61 -8.70
N LYS A 91 5.88 2.88 -8.29
CA LYS A 91 6.36 1.68 -9.01
C LYS A 91 5.28 0.59 -9.09
N ALA A 92 4.51 0.39 -8.00
CA ALA A 92 3.44 -0.61 -7.96
C ALA A 92 2.29 -0.30 -8.92
N VAL A 93 2.03 0.98 -9.22
CA VAL A 93 1.04 1.43 -10.21
C VAL A 93 1.63 1.73 -11.59
N HIS A 94 2.81 1.18 -11.87
CA HIS A 94 3.53 1.26 -13.14
C HIS A 94 4.07 2.65 -13.54
N GLY A 95 4.20 3.57 -12.59
CA GLY A 95 4.92 4.83 -12.78
C GLY A 95 6.43 4.71 -12.58
N LEU A 96 7.18 5.69 -13.06
CA LEU A 96 8.63 5.80 -12.87
C LEU A 96 8.94 6.83 -11.80
N ALA A 97 9.30 6.38 -10.58
CA ALA A 97 9.80 7.28 -9.54
C ALA A 97 11.22 7.77 -9.91
N VAL A 98 11.42 9.08 -9.94
CA VAL A 98 12.68 9.75 -10.29
C VAL A 98 13.21 10.48 -9.07
N GLU A 99 14.48 10.28 -8.72
CA GLU A 99 15.08 10.92 -7.54
C GLU A 99 15.56 12.35 -7.81
N ARG A 100 16.01 12.62 -9.04
CA ARG A 100 16.50 13.93 -9.47
C ARG A 100 16.16 14.18 -10.92
N LEU A 101 15.73 15.41 -11.19
CA LEU A 101 15.64 15.91 -12.55
C LEU A 101 17.03 16.22 -13.07
N GLY A 102 17.32 15.75 -14.28
CA GLY A 102 18.56 16.07 -14.96
C GLY A 102 18.70 17.58 -15.19
N ARG A 103 19.93 18.07 -15.23
CA ARG A 103 20.24 19.50 -15.47
C ARG A 103 19.68 20.03 -16.80
N SER A 104 19.33 19.16 -17.73
CA SER A 104 18.69 19.50 -19.02
C SER A 104 17.23 19.93 -18.85
N VAL A 105 16.44 19.22 -18.03
CA VAL A 105 15.01 19.54 -17.79
C VAL A 105 14.84 20.90 -17.13
N LEU A 106 15.82 21.32 -16.32
CA LEU A 106 15.86 22.64 -15.72
C LEU A 106 16.44 23.73 -16.64
N LYS A 107 16.84 23.41 -17.88
CA LYS A 107 17.36 24.38 -18.85
C LYS A 107 16.47 24.53 -20.08
N ASP A 108 15.70 23.52 -20.42
CA ASP A 108 14.76 23.59 -21.54
C ASP A 108 13.58 24.54 -21.23
N GLU A 109 13.13 25.28 -22.26
CA GLU A 109 11.98 26.19 -22.17
C GLU A 109 10.65 25.45 -21.93
N LYS A 110 10.57 24.17 -22.31
CA LYS A 110 9.37 23.35 -22.16
C LYS A 110 9.57 22.26 -21.12
N PHE A 111 8.79 22.32 -20.05
CA PHE A 111 8.75 21.27 -19.03
C PHE A 111 8.14 19.98 -19.63
N PRO A 112 8.66 18.78 -19.30
CA PRO A 112 8.17 17.54 -19.86
C PRO A 112 6.70 17.27 -19.46
N ASP A 113 5.85 17.02 -20.47
CA ASP A 113 4.42 16.75 -20.30
C ASP A 113 4.16 15.43 -19.51
N ASP A 114 5.15 14.54 -19.45
CA ASP A 114 5.09 13.24 -18.75
C ASP A 114 5.66 13.28 -17.32
N LEU A 115 5.95 14.46 -16.77
CA LEU A 115 6.51 14.63 -15.44
C LEU A 115 5.50 15.21 -14.45
N LEU A 116 5.32 14.48 -13.35
CA LEU A 116 4.47 14.85 -12.23
C LEU A 116 5.32 15.06 -10.98
N ILE A 117 5.05 16.10 -10.21
CA ILE A 117 5.73 16.35 -8.93
C ILE A 117 4.74 16.12 -7.79
N LEU A 118 5.07 15.20 -6.89
CA LEU A 118 4.38 15.04 -5.61
C LEU A 118 5.13 15.85 -4.54
N SER A 119 4.43 16.78 -3.91
CA SER A 119 5.00 17.67 -2.91
C SER A 119 4.02 18.00 -1.78
N CYS A 120 4.48 18.83 -0.85
CA CYS A 120 3.75 19.34 0.30
C CYS A 120 4.13 20.80 0.56
N GLU A 121 3.42 21.46 1.48
CA GLU A 121 3.61 22.88 1.76
C GLU A 121 5.04 23.21 2.21
N GLU A 122 5.67 22.31 2.98
CA GLU A 122 7.02 22.50 3.49
C GLU A 122 8.10 22.52 2.40
N ASP A 123 7.81 21.94 1.23
CA ASP A 123 8.71 21.88 0.08
C ASP A 123 8.33 22.89 -1.02
N TYR A 124 7.50 23.88 -0.71
CA TYR A 124 7.05 24.88 -1.68
C TYR A 124 8.21 25.59 -2.38
N ASP A 125 9.24 26.01 -1.63
CA ASP A 125 10.42 26.70 -2.20
C ASP A 125 11.19 25.82 -3.20
N VAL A 126 11.18 24.50 -2.99
CA VAL A 126 11.77 23.53 -3.92
C VAL A 126 10.94 23.43 -5.21
N CYS A 127 9.64 23.71 -5.11
CA CYS A 127 8.68 23.60 -6.21
C CYS A 127 8.57 24.85 -7.09
N VAL A 128 8.89 26.04 -6.56
CA VAL A 128 8.80 27.32 -7.29
C VAL A 128 9.42 27.25 -8.70
N PRO A 129 10.66 26.75 -8.90
CA PRO A 129 11.27 26.73 -10.23
C PRO A 129 10.57 25.81 -11.24
N PHE A 130 9.81 24.81 -10.76
CA PHE A 130 9.02 23.92 -11.60
C PHE A 130 7.69 24.57 -11.98
N LEU A 131 7.04 25.22 -11.02
CA LEU A 131 5.79 25.95 -11.23
C LEU A 131 5.95 27.10 -12.23
N GLU A 132 7.03 27.88 -12.12
CA GLU A 132 7.35 28.97 -13.05
C GLU A 132 7.50 28.51 -14.51
N LYS A 133 7.80 27.22 -14.72
CA LYS A 133 7.94 26.59 -16.04
C LYS A 133 6.69 25.85 -16.51
N GLY A 134 5.57 26.01 -15.80
CA GLY A 134 4.32 25.31 -16.09
C GLY A 134 4.31 23.84 -15.65
N GLY A 135 5.25 23.42 -14.80
CA GLY A 135 5.24 22.09 -14.21
C GLY A 135 4.07 21.90 -13.27
N SER A 136 3.50 20.69 -13.25
CA SER A 136 2.39 20.35 -12.37
C SER A 136 2.85 19.74 -11.05
N VAL A 137 2.46 20.37 -9.94
CA VAL A 137 2.76 19.94 -8.58
C VAL A 137 1.46 19.55 -7.88
N TYR A 138 1.44 18.39 -7.25
CA TYR A 138 0.27 17.83 -6.58
C TYR A 138 0.61 17.30 -5.19
N SER A 139 -0.38 17.25 -4.31
CA SER A 139 -0.28 16.51 -3.05
C SER A 139 -0.17 15.00 -3.31
N SER A 140 0.38 14.26 -2.35
CA SER A 140 0.39 12.79 -2.36
C SER A 140 -1.02 12.19 -2.40
N GLU A 141 -2.04 12.94 -2.01
CA GLU A 141 -3.45 12.54 -2.10
C GLU A 141 -3.86 12.15 -3.51
N LEU A 142 -3.32 12.81 -4.55
CA LEU A 142 -3.59 12.45 -5.95
C LEU A 142 -3.23 10.98 -6.22
N LEU A 143 -2.06 10.54 -5.75
CA LEU A 143 -1.60 9.16 -5.90
C LEU A 143 -2.41 8.21 -5.03
N LEU A 144 -2.63 8.57 -3.77
CA LEU A 144 -3.31 7.71 -2.79
C LEU A 144 -4.78 7.48 -3.17
N ASN A 145 -5.50 8.55 -3.49
CA ASN A 145 -6.86 8.45 -4.01
C ASN A 145 -6.86 7.71 -5.35
N GLY A 146 -5.88 8.00 -6.21
CA GLY A 146 -5.75 7.33 -7.49
C GLY A 146 -5.58 5.82 -7.40
N ILE A 147 -4.86 5.32 -6.40
CA ILE A 147 -4.75 3.89 -6.09
C ILE A 147 -6.11 3.30 -5.69
N VAL A 148 -6.86 4.01 -4.84
CA VAL A 148 -8.18 3.57 -4.35
C VAL A 148 -9.19 3.49 -5.49
N ILE A 149 -9.25 4.51 -6.35
CA ILE A 149 -10.22 4.60 -7.46
C ILE A 149 -9.70 4.00 -8.77
N GLN A 150 -8.45 3.54 -8.78
CA GLN A 150 -7.75 2.97 -9.94
C GLN A 150 -7.63 3.91 -11.14
N LYS A 151 -7.51 5.23 -10.91
CA LYS A 151 -7.44 6.29 -11.94
C LYS A 151 -6.88 7.58 -11.32
N LEU A 152 -6.15 8.40 -12.10
CA LEU A 152 -5.79 9.75 -11.67
C LEU A 152 -6.91 10.75 -11.99
N GLU A 153 -7.27 11.55 -10.99
CA GLU A 153 -8.20 12.67 -11.14
C GLU A 153 -7.46 13.94 -10.75
N TYR A 154 -7.09 14.70 -11.77
CA TYR A 154 -6.46 16.00 -11.60
C TYR A 154 -7.55 17.01 -11.32
N GLU A 155 -7.57 17.59 -10.13
CA GLU A 155 -8.41 18.75 -9.86
C GLU A 155 -7.99 19.89 -10.81
N ARG A 156 -8.97 20.56 -11.41
CA ARG A 156 -8.81 21.68 -12.34
C ARG A 156 -9.09 23.00 -11.64
#